data_AF-A0A963JJD0-F1
#
_entry.id   AF-A0A963JJD0-F1
#
_cell.length_a   1.000
_cell.length_b   1.000
_cell.length_c   1.000
_cell.angle_alpha   90.00
_cell.angle_beta   90.00
_cell.angle_gamma   90.00
#
_symmetry.space_group_name_H-M   'P 1'
#
loop_
_entity.id
_entity.type
_entity.pdbx_description
1 polymer ?
#
loop_
_entity_poly.entity_id
_entity_poly.type
_entity_poly.pdbx_seq_one_letter_code
_entity_poly.pdbx_strand_id
1 'polypeptide(L)' 'MALMITDECINCDVCEPECPNQAISMGPEIYVIDPDRCTECVGHF' A
#
# COMPACT_ATOMS: atom_id res chain seq x y z
N MET A 1 9.84 5.50 7.72
CA MET A 1 10.14 4.23 7.05
C MET A 1 8.93 3.95 6.15
N ALA A 2 8.88 2.82 5.46
CA ALA A 2 7.71 2.46 4.66
C ALA A 2 7.25 1.05 5.04
N LEU A 3 5.95 0.81 4.97
CA LEU A 3 5.39 -0.53 5.06
C LEU A 3 5.60 -1.29 3.75
N MET A 4 5.49 -2.61 3.80
CA MET A 4 5.58 -3.49 2.63
C MET A 4 4.45 -4.52 2.65
N ILE A 5 3.97 -4.89 1.47
CA ILE A 5 3.02 -5.99 1.28
C ILE A 5 3.84 -7.27 1.10
N THR A 6 3.49 -8.31 1.84
CA THR A 6 4.14 -9.63 1.76
C THR A 6 3.53 -10.48 0.64
N ASP A 7 4.18 -11.60 0.36
CA ASP A 7 3.76 -12.65 -0.56
C ASP A 7 2.46 -13.37 -0.15
N GLU A 8 1.91 -13.07 1.03
CA GLU A 8 0.59 -13.53 1.48
C GLU A 8 -0.58 -12.70 0.91
N CYS A 9 -0.30 -11.68 0.08
CA CYS A 9 -1.32 -10.88 -0.58
C CYS A 9 -2.22 -11.72 -1.49
N ILE A 10 -3.53 -11.56 -1.34
CA ILE A 10 -4.56 -12.29 -2.13
C ILE A 10 -5.26 -11.41 -3.18
N ASN A 11 -4.75 -10.21 -3.46
CA ASN A 11 -5.32 -9.27 -4.44
C ASN A 11 -6.82 -8.99 -4.21
N CYS A 12 -7.20 -8.63 -2.98
CA CYS A 12 -8.60 -8.36 -2.61
C CYS A 12 -9.08 -6.93 -2.88
N ASP A 13 -8.23 -6.06 -3.44
CA ASP A 13 -8.51 -4.67 -3.81
C ASP A 13 -8.89 -3.70 -2.67
N VAL A 14 -8.90 -4.16 -1.41
CA VAL A 14 -9.34 -3.35 -0.26
C VAL A 14 -8.34 -2.26 0.11
N CYS A 15 -7.04 -2.51 0.00
CA CYS A 15 -6.02 -1.60 0.53
C CYS A 15 -5.74 -0.36 -0.34
N GLU A 16 -5.94 -0.46 -1.66
CA GLU A 16 -5.68 0.62 -2.61
C GLU A 16 -6.50 1.89 -2.34
N PRO A 17 -7.85 1.85 -2.23
CA PRO A 17 -8.66 3.05 -2.01
C PRO A 17 -8.48 3.65 -0.60
N GLU A 18 -8.05 2.85 0.38
CA GLU A 18 -7.89 3.28 1.77
C GLU A 18 -6.60 4.07 2.00
N CYS A 19 -5.62 3.99 1.10
CA CYS A 19 -4.35 4.66 1.28
C CYS A 19 -4.48 6.18 1.01
N PRO A 20 -4.32 7.06 2.02
CA PRO A 20 -4.56 8.49 1.86
C PRO A 20 -3.56 9.19 0.93
N ASN A 21 -2.37 8.61 0.78
CA ASN A 21 -1.30 9.15 -0.08
C ASN A 21 -1.28 8.48 -1.47
N GLN A 22 -2.21 7.57 -1.73
CA GLN A 22 -2.24 6.72 -2.94
C GLN A 22 -0.87 6.05 -3.19
N ALA A 23 -0.27 5.53 -2.12
CA ALA A 23 1.02 4.85 -2.17
C ALA A 23 0.89 3.39 -2.61
N ILE A 24 -0.32 2.84 -2.68
CA ILE A 24 -0.57 1.43 -2.98
C ILE A 24 -1.10 1.30 -4.40
N SER A 25 -0.61 0.32 -5.16
CA SER A 25 -1.06 0.02 -6.52
C SER A 25 -0.84 -1.45 -6.89
N MET A 26 -1.57 -1.94 -7.89
CA MET A 26 -1.40 -3.30 -8.40
C MET A 26 -0.04 -3.46 -9.09
N GLY A 27 0.79 -4.37 -8.57
CA GLY A 27 2.07 -4.75 -9.16
C GLY A 27 1.96 -5.89 -10.18
N PRO A 28 3.09 -6.52 -10.55
CA PRO A 28 3.10 -7.62 -11.50
C PRO A 28 2.38 -8.89 -11.03
N GLU A 29 2.39 -9.18 -9.73
CA GLU A 29 1.82 -10.40 -9.14
C GLU A 29 0.92 -10.08 -7.93
N ILE A 30 1.38 -9.18 -7.07
CA ILE A 30 0.70 -8.72 -5.87
C ILE A 30 0.68 -7.20 -5.83
N TYR A 31 -0.16 -6.66 -4.96
CA TYR A 31 -0.12 -5.24 -4.61
C TYR A 31 1.24 -4.82 -4.07
N VAL A 32 1.65 -3.59 -4.40
CA VAL A 32 2.92 -2.99 -3.99
C VAL A 32 2.71 -1.63 -3.33
N ILE A 33 3.58 -1.30 -2.39
CA ILE A 33 3.62 0.01 -1.71
C ILE A 33 4.83 0.79 -2.24
N ASP A 34 4.58 2.00 -2.73
CA ASP A 34 5.60 2.98 -3.06
C ASP A 34 6.20 3.56 -1.76
N PRO A 35 7.48 3.29 -1.45
CA PRO A 35 8.10 3.71 -0.20
C PRO A 35 8.27 5.23 -0.11
N ASP A 36 8.32 5.95 -1.24
CA ASP A 36 8.48 7.41 -1.24
C ASP A 36 7.17 8.13 -0.88
N ARG A 37 6.04 7.41 -0.97
CA ARG A 37 4.69 7.94 -0.71
C ARG A 37 4.07 7.40 0.58
N CYS A 38 4.64 6.32 1.14
CA CYS A 38 4.16 5.71 2.37
C CYS A 38 4.59 6.55 3.58
N THR A 39 3.61 7.12 4.30
CA THR A 39 3.88 7.87 5.55
C THR A 39 3.55 7.06 6.79
N GLU A 40 3.40 5.74 6.68
CA GLU A 40 2.92 4.87 7.78
C GLU A 40 1.59 5.37 8.39
N CYS A 41 0.75 5.99 7.55
CA CYS A 41 -0.48 6.68 7.94
C CYS A 41 -0.30 7.81 8.96
N VAL A 42 0.92 8.25 9.27
CA VAL A 42 1.18 9.37 10.17
C VAL A 42 0.55 10.65 9.60
N GLY A 43 -0.33 11.27 10.38
CA GLY A 43 -1.04 12.51 10.01
C GLY A 43 -2.42 12.29 9.37
N HIS A 44 -2.90 11.05 9.27
CA HIS A 44 -4.25 10.72 8.83
C HIS A 44 -5.11 10.27 10.04
N PHE A 45 -6.36 10.77 10.16
CA PHE A 45 -7.28 10.53 11.30
C PHE A 45 -8.69 10.20 10.82
#